data_AF-A0A9D6E146-F1
#
_entry.id   AF-A0A9D6E146-F1
#
_cell.length_a   1.000
_cell.length_b   1.000
_cell.length_c   1.000
_cell.angle_alpha   90.00
_cell.angle_beta   90.00
_cell.angle_gamma   90.00
#
_symmetry.space_group_name_H-M   'P 1'
#
loop_
_entity.id
_entity.type
_entity.pdbx_description
1 polymer ?
#
loop_
_entity_poly.entity_id
_entity_poly.type
_entity_poly.pdbx_seq_one_letter_code
_entity_poly.pdbx_strand_id
1 'polypeptide(L)'
;MRKAVFDLAHQVFKKLEKLGDLKILLVLRDSITASVPVLGAGTILFFFLFPHPGLGDRFMKAFLGGLGLMAFGVSAALPWKGAEGTKALKGLRSGLSVLLFVLTLLPADGWIQSGLEGLFLYLSRAGLFVAIILSLLFLGGEALIARLWKTGSPFPGILMTTGILAGILLFLFLQGISVHDVANFLVKPLLRAGDSLPWVLLILLVMSSLWLAGLHGAGIVGGIITPIYVAALQTNVAAHSLHEPTGSFWAEAGGLLPFPISCCSPDPENSVNWAV
;
A
#
# COMPACT_ATOMS: atom_id res chain seq x y z
N MET A 1 -32.16 28.35 7.54
CA MET A 1 -31.23 27.24 7.88
C MET A 1 -31.23 26.10 6.86
N ARG A 2 -32.37 25.50 6.51
CA ARG A 2 -32.42 24.33 5.57
C ARG A 2 -31.74 24.56 4.21
N LYS A 3 -31.93 25.75 3.61
CA LYS A 3 -31.31 26.10 2.31
C LYS A 3 -29.78 26.23 2.40
N ALA A 4 -29.27 26.91 3.43
CA ALA A 4 -27.84 27.06 3.66
C ALA A 4 -27.13 25.71 3.93
N VAL A 5 -27.78 24.80 4.66
CA VAL A 5 -27.25 23.44 4.89
C VAL A 5 -27.23 22.64 3.59
N PHE A 6 -28.28 22.76 2.77
CA PHE A 6 -28.35 22.09 1.48
C PHE A 6 -27.31 22.63 0.48
N ASP A 7 -27.13 23.95 0.44
CA ASP A 7 -26.12 24.61 -0.38
C ASP A 7 -24.69 24.22 0.05
N LEU A 8 -24.44 24.14 1.36
CA LEU A 8 -23.17 23.65 1.90
C LEU A 8 -22.93 22.18 1.53
N ALA A 9 -23.94 21.31 1.72
CA ALA A 9 -23.84 19.90 1.37
C ALA A 9 -23.52 19.73 -0.12
N HIS A 10 -24.22 20.45 -1.00
CA HIS A 10 -23.97 20.42 -2.44
C HIS A 10 -22.55 20.85 -2.81
N GLN A 11 -22.04 21.91 -2.18
CA GLN A 11 -20.65 22.35 -2.38
C GLN A 11 -19.63 21.32 -1.89
N VAL A 12 -19.89 20.66 -0.76
CA VAL A 12 -19.02 19.60 -0.22
C VAL A 12 -19.01 18.39 -1.15
N PHE A 13 -20.17 17.91 -1.59
CA PHE A 13 -20.26 16.79 -2.52
C PHE A 13 -19.54 17.08 -3.84
N LYS A 14 -19.71 18.28 -4.41
CA LYS A 14 -18.98 18.69 -5.63
C LYS A 14 -17.48 18.75 -5.44
N LYS A 15 -16.99 19.12 -4.26
CA LYS A 15 -15.55 19.07 -3.93
C LYS A 15 -15.07 17.63 -3.80
N LEU A 16 -15.84 16.76 -3.14
CA LEU A 16 -15.49 15.35 -2.98
C LEU A 16 -15.47 14.59 -4.30
N GLU A 17 -16.40 14.89 -5.20
CA GLU A 17 -16.41 14.37 -6.57
C GLU A 17 -15.13 14.78 -7.31
N LYS A 18 -14.78 16.08 -7.29
CA LYS A 18 -13.53 16.57 -7.88
C LYS A 18 -12.27 15.94 -7.29
N LEU A 19 -12.27 15.64 -5.98
CA LEU A 19 -11.18 14.93 -5.33
C LEU A 19 -11.14 13.47 -5.82
N GLY A 20 -12.30 12.80 -5.90
CA GLY A 20 -12.41 11.45 -6.45
C GLY A 20 -11.95 11.34 -7.90
N ASP A 21 -12.15 12.39 -8.70
CA ASP A 21 -11.77 12.46 -10.10
C ASP A 21 -10.29 12.83 -10.34
N LEU A 22 -9.51 13.05 -9.28
CA LEU A 22 -8.09 13.28 -9.44
C LEU A 22 -7.44 12.06 -10.09
N LYS A 23 -6.83 12.27 -11.27
CA LYS A 23 -6.18 11.22 -12.06
C LYS A 23 -5.24 10.35 -11.22
N ILE A 24 -4.48 10.96 -10.31
CA ILE A 24 -3.56 10.23 -9.42
C ILE A 24 -4.28 9.28 -8.45
N LEU A 25 -5.42 9.69 -7.89
CA LEU A 25 -6.20 8.87 -6.95
C LEU A 25 -6.95 7.75 -7.67
N LEU A 26 -7.51 8.03 -8.85
CA LEU A 26 -8.14 7.02 -9.70
C LEU A 26 -7.13 5.95 -10.13
N VAL A 27 -5.96 6.38 -10.62
CA VAL A 27 -4.88 5.47 -11.02
C VAL A 27 -4.43 4.62 -9.83
N LEU A 28 -4.17 5.24 -8.67
CA LEU A 28 -3.75 4.52 -7.47
C LEU A 28 -4.77 3.45 -7.05
N ARG A 29 -6.05 3.84 -6.94
CA ARG A 29 -7.15 2.92 -6.61
C ARG A 29 -7.24 1.75 -7.59
N ASP A 30 -7.22 2.05 -8.89
CA ASP A 30 -7.39 1.06 -9.94
C ASP A 30 -6.19 0.11 -10.02
N SER A 31 -5.00 0.58 -9.65
CA SER A 31 -3.79 -0.24 -9.56
C SER A 31 -3.80 -1.16 -8.36
N ILE A 32 -4.23 -0.67 -7.20
CA ILE A 32 -4.41 -1.50 -6.00
C ILE A 32 -5.46 -2.58 -6.28
N THR A 33 -6.60 -2.20 -6.86
CA THR A 33 -7.67 -3.15 -7.22
C THR A 33 -7.18 -4.19 -8.23
N ALA A 34 -6.39 -3.78 -9.22
CA ALA A 34 -5.80 -4.71 -10.19
C ALA A 34 -4.77 -5.68 -9.58
N SER A 35 -4.22 -5.37 -8.40
CA SER A 35 -3.27 -6.23 -7.69
C SER A 35 -3.92 -7.20 -6.70
N VAL A 36 -5.22 -7.05 -6.40
CA VAL A 36 -5.95 -7.98 -5.51
C VAL A 36 -5.94 -9.44 -6.02
N PRO A 37 -6.09 -9.72 -7.33
CA PRO A 37 -5.92 -11.09 -7.83
C PRO A 37 -4.51 -11.65 -7.58
N VAL A 38 -3.48 -10.79 -7.60
CA VAL A 38 -2.10 -11.18 -7.30
C VAL A 38 -1.93 -11.55 -5.83
N LEU A 39 -2.58 -10.82 -4.92
CA LEU A 39 -2.66 -11.18 -3.50
C LEU A 39 -3.30 -12.57 -3.31
N GLY A 40 -4.44 -12.82 -3.96
CA GLY A 40 -5.14 -14.11 -3.87
C GLY A 40 -4.30 -15.27 -4.42
N ALA A 41 -3.76 -15.10 -5.64
CA ALA A 41 -2.88 -16.10 -6.25
C ALA A 41 -1.61 -16.34 -5.44
N GLY A 42 -1.01 -15.28 -4.90
CA GLY A 42 0.14 -15.36 -4.03
C GLY A 42 -0.16 -16.10 -2.74
N THR A 43 -1.28 -15.80 -2.09
CA THR A 43 -1.70 -16.51 -0.88
C THR A 43 -1.87 -18.00 -1.14
N ILE A 44 -2.52 -18.39 -2.24
CA ILE A 44 -2.68 -19.80 -2.62
C ILE A 44 -1.32 -20.44 -2.88
N LEU A 45 -0.45 -19.78 -3.65
CA LEU A 45 0.87 -20.29 -3.98
C LEU A 45 1.71 -20.54 -2.71
N PHE A 46 1.80 -19.54 -1.83
CA PHE A 46 2.59 -19.65 -0.59
C PHE A 46 2.00 -20.67 0.38
N PHE A 47 0.67 -20.82 0.39
CA PHE A 47 0.02 -21.84 1.21
C PHE A 47 0.51 -23.24 0.86
N PHE A 48 0.66 -23.58 -0.43
CA PHE A 48 1.17 -24.88 -0.86
C PHE A 48 2.69 -24.99 -0.86
N LEU A 49 3.40 -23.89 -1.12
CA LEU A 49 4.85 -23.89 -1.25
C LEU A 49 5.58 -23.97 0.10
N PHE A 50 5.05 -23.34 1.16
CA PHE A 50 5.68 -23.28 2.49
C PHE A 50 4.76 -23.88 3.57
N PRO A 51 4.78 -25.22 3.73
CA PRO A 51 3.93 -25.88 4.72
C PRO A 51 4.36 -25.50 6.15
N HIS A 52 3.39 -25.07 6.95
CA HIS A 52 3.56 -24.76 8.37
C HIS A 52 2.63 -25.62 9.24
N PRO A 53 3.01 -25.93 10.49
CA PRO A 53 2.12 -26.61 11.43
C PRO A 53 0.92 -25.71 11.75
N GLY A 54 -0.28 -26.29 11.74
CA GLY A 54 -1.53 -25.56 11.96
C GLY A 54 -2.07 -24.88 10.69
N LEU A 55 -3.37 -25.05 10.45
CA LEU A 55 -4.04 -24.46 9.27
C LEU A 55 -4.11 -22.93 9.35
N GLY A 56 -4.28 -22.37 10.55
CA GLY A 56 -4.33 -20.92 10.79
C GLY A 56 -2.99 -20.25 10.49
N ASP A 57 -1.91 -20.69 11.13
CA ASP A 57 -0.57 -20.12 10.95
C ASP A 57 -0.08 -20.25 9.51
N ARG A 58 -0.38 -21.38 8.87
CA ARG A 58 -0.10 -21.60 7.46
C ARG A 58 -0.83 -20.59 6.57
N PHE A 59 -2.11 -20.33 6.82
CA PHE A 59 -2.85 -19.31 6.09
C PHE A 59 -2.28 -17.91 6.33
N MET A 60 -1.96 -17.55 7.58
CA MET A 60 -1.47 -16.22 7.92
C MET A 60 -0.12 -15.91 7.28
N LYS A 61 0.84 -16.83 7.36
CA LYS A 61 2.14 -16.65 6.68
C LYS A 61 2.01 -16.63 5.17
N ALA A 62 1.13 -17.47 4.62
CA ALA A 62 0.84 -17.46 3.19
C ALA A 62 0.22 -16.15 2.74
N PHE A 63 -0.69 -15.58 3.54
CA PHE A 63 -1.31 -14.29 3.30
C PHE A 63 -0.29 -13.15 3.35
N LEU A 64 0.65 -13.16 4.31
CA LEU A 64 1.79 -12.23 4.31
C LEU A 64 2.63 -12.35 3.03
N GLY A 65 2.93 -13.58 2.59
CA GLY A 65 3.62 -13.81 1.32
C GLY A 65 2.84 -13.24 0.12
N GLY A 66 1.51 -13.42 0.12
CA GLY A 66 0.61 -12.84 -0.86
C GLY A 66 0.62 -11.31 -0.87
N LEU A 67 0.70 -10.66 0.31
CA LEU A 67 0.83 -9.21 0.43
C LEU A 67 2.17 -8.71 -0.13
N GLY A 68 3.25 -9.47 0.06
CA GLY A 68 4.52 -9.22 -0.61
C GLY A 68 4.37 -9.28 -2.14
N LEU A 69 3.71 -10.29 -2.68
CA LEU A 69 3.44 -10.40 -4.12
C LEU A 69 2.52 -9.28 -4.65
N MET A 70 1.56 -8.84 -3.85
CA MET A 70 0.70 -7.70 -4.19
C MET A 70 1.52 -6.42 -4.44
N ALA A 71 2.60 -6.20 -3.69
CA ALA A 71 3.48 -5.05 -3.90
C ALA A 71 4.14 -5.05 -5.29
N PHE A 72 4.52 -6.22 -5.81
CA PHE A 72 4.94 -6.37 -7.21
C PHE A 72 3.81 -6.07 -8.19
N GLY A 73 2.60 -6.54 -7.89
CA GLY A 73 1.41 -6.24 -8.67
C GLY A 73 1.16 -4.74 -8.79
N VAL A 74 1.29 -4.00 -7.68
CA VAL A 74 1.11 -2.54 -7.66
C VAL A 74 2.26 -1.81 -8.37
N SER A 75 3.52 -2.22 -8.17
CA SER A 75 4.66 -1.57 -8.83
C SER A 75 4.64 -1.73 -10.35
N ALA A 76 3.97 -2.77 -10.87
CA ALA A 76 3.67 -2.94 -12.29
C ALA A 76 2.41 -2.16 -12.73
N ALA A 77 1.31 -2.32 -12.00
CA ALA A 77 0.01 -1.79 -12.40
C ALA A 77 -0.07 -0.25 -12.36
N LEU A 78 0.63 0.40 -11.42
CA LEU A 78 0.58 1.85 -11.23
C LEU A 78 1.20 2.63 -12.41
N PRO A 79 2.44 2.35 -12.84
CA PRO A 79 3.00 2.98 -14.04
C PRO A 79 2.24 2.64 -15.32
N TRP A 80 1.68 1.42 -15.42
CA TRP A 80 0.90 1.00 -16.58
C TRP A 80 -0.38 1.82 -16.75
N LYS A 81 -1.11 2.07 -15.65
CA LYS A 81 -2.36 2.82 -15.63
C LYS A 81 -2.16 4.33 -15.60
N GLY A 82 -1.07 4.81 -14.96
CA GLY A 82 -0.81 6.23 -14.75
C GLY A 82 -0.29 6.99 -15.96
N ALA A 83 0.42 6.32 -16.86
CA ALA A 83 1.06 6.96 -17.99
C ALA A 83 0.31 6.75 -19.31
N GLU A 84 0.26 7.80 -20.12
CA GLU A 84 -0.29 7.76 -21.47
C GLU A 84 0.77 7.30 -22.48
N GLY A 85 0.33 6.71 -23.60
CA GLY A 85 1.22 6.22 -24.66
C GLY A 85 0.86 4.85 -25.20
N THR A 86 1.71 4.34 -26.08
CA THR A 86 1.53 3.03 -26.73
C THR A 86 1.66 1.88 -25.73
N LYS A 87 1.09 0.71 -26.07
CA LYS A 87 1.18 -0.49 -25.21
C LYS A 87 2.63 -0.88 -24.90
N ALA A 88 3.54 -0.77 -25.87
CA ALA A 88 4.96 -1.05 -25.69
C ALA A 88 5.60 -0.12 -24.65
N LEU A 89 5.28 1.18 -24.69
CA LEU A 89 5.81 2.15 -23.76
C LEU A 89 5.27 1.95 -22.34
N LYS A 90 3.98 1.62 -22.21
CA LYS A 90 3.37 1.24 -20.93
C LYS A 90 4.02 -0.01 -20.34
N GLY A 91 4.33 -1.00 -21.18
CA GLY A 91 5.07 -2.20 -20.80
C GLY A 91 6.49 -1.89 -20.32
N LEU A 92 7.21 -1.03 -21.04
CA LEU A 92 8.54 -0.59 -20.64
C LEU A 92 8.52 0.12 -19.28
N ARG A 93 7.59 1.06 -19.08
CA ARG A 93 7.43 1.77 -17.80
C ARG A 93 7.12 0.82 -16.65
N SER A 94 6.19 -0.11 -16.86
CA SER A 94 5.84 -1.13 -15.88
C SER A 94 7.04 -1.99 -15.53
N GLY A 95 7.78 -2.48 -16.53
CA GLY A 95 8.96 -3.33 -16.32
C GLY A 95 10.08 -2.62 -15.57
N LEU A 96 10.38 -1.36 -15.93
CA LEU A 96 11.41 -0.57 -15.26
C LEU A 96 11.01 -0.16 -13.85
N SER A 97 9.74 0.11 -13.58
CA SER A 97 9.25 0.34 -12.22
C SER A 97 9.37 -0.91 -11.34
N VAL A 98 9.03 -2.09 -11.88
CA VAL A 98 9.26 -3.36 -11.18
C VAL A 98 10.75 -3.58 -10.92
N LEU A 99 11.61 -3.28 -11.90
CA LEU A 99 13.06 -3.37 -11.72
C LEU A 99 13.55 -2.44 -10.59
N LEU A 100 13.11 -1.19 -10.57
CA LEU A 100 13.42 -0.25 -9.48
C LEU A 100 12.92 -0.76 -8.13
N PHE A 101 11.73 -1.35 -8.09
CA PHE A 101 11.20 -1.97 -6.88
C PHE A 101 12.05 -3.16 -6.43
N VAL A 102 12.50 -4.01 -7.35
CA VAL A 102 13.45 -5.10 -7.06
C VAL A 102 14.76 -4.55 -6.51
N LEU A 103 15.25 -3.41 -7.00
CA LEU A 103 16.46 -2.77 -6.44
C LEU A 103 16.27 -2.34 -4.99
N THR A 104 15.04 -2.08 -4.52
CA THR A 104 14.81 -1.81 -3.09
C THR A 104 15.02 -3.04 -2.19
N LEU A 105 15.12 -4.23 -2.78
CA LEU A 105 15.41 -5.49 -2.09
C LEU A 105 16.91 -5.73 -1.91
N LEU A 106 17.77 -4.87 -2.49
CA LEU A 106 19.21 -4.90 -2.23
C LEU A 106 19.44 -4.88 -0.71
N PRO A 107 20.20 -5.85 -0.19
CA PRO A 107 20.06 -6.28 1.21
C PRO A 107 20.66 -5.28 2.19
N ALA A 108 19.81 -4.60 2.97
CA ALA A 108 20.24 -4.06 4.26
C ALA A 108 20.12 -5.13 5.38
N ASP A 109 19.16 -6.07 5.27
CA ASP A 109 18.82 -6.98 6.38
C ASP A 109 18.44 -8.40 5.92
N GLY A 110 19.19 -9.40 6.40
CA GLY A 110 18.77 -10.73 6.89
C GLY A 110 17.96 -11.72 6.03
N TRP A 111 17.11 -11.30 5.09
CA TRP A 111 16.17 -12.20 4.39
C TRP A 111 16.85 -13.25 3.51
N ILE A 112 18.10 -13.00 3.11
CA ILE A 112 18.91 -13.92 2.30
C ILE A 112 19.03 -15.29 2.97
N GLN A 113 19.11 -15.35 4.30
CA GLN A 113 19.21 -16.61 5.03
C GLN A 113 17.89 -17.38 5.10
N SER A 114 16.75 -16.70 4.97
CA SER A 114 15.41 -17.27 5.04
C SER A 114 14.82 -17.58 3.66
N GLY A 115 15.60 -17.41 2.58
CA GLY A 115 15.21 -17.74 1.21
C GLY A 115 14.02 -16.95 0.68
N LEU A 116 13.26 -17.56 -0.23
CA LEU A 116 12.08 -16.93 -0.85
C LEU A 116 11.01 -16.58 0.19
N GLU A 117 10.77 -17.41 1.19
CA GLU A 117 9.77 -17.11 2.24
C GLU A 117 10.15 -15.82 2.99
N GLY A 118 11.40 -15.71 3.43
CA GLY A 118 11.90 -14.52 4.11
C GLY A 118 11.83 -13.24 3.29
N LEU A 119 12.09 -13.33 1.98
CA LEU A 119 11.97 -12.19 1.06
C LEU A 119 10.54 -11.63 1.04
N PHE A 120 9.55 -12.50 0.88
CA PHE A 120 8.17 -12.06 0.78
C PHE A 120 7.57 -11.66 2.13
N LEU A 121 8.04 -12.26 3.23
CA LEU A 121 7.74 -11.79 4.58
C LEU A 121 8.34 -10.39 4.84
N TYR A 122 9.57 -10.13 4.41
CA TYR A 122 10.18 -8.79 4.47
C TYR A 122 9.34 -7.77 3.68
N LEU A 123 8.98 -8.13 2.45
CA LEU A 123 8.17 -7.30 1.57
C LEU A 123 6.76 -7.05 2.13
N SER A 124 6.22 -7.97 2.93
CA SER A 124 4.91 -7.80 3.57
C SER A 124 4.89 -6.71 4.65
N ARG A 125 6.04 -6.25 5.18
CA ARG A 125 6.08 -5.21 6.23
C ARG A 125 5.86 -3.80 5.69
N ALA A 126 6.47 -3.47 4.54
CA ALA A 126 6.45 -2.11 3.97
C ALA A 126 6.27 -2.07 2.44
N GLY A 127 6.32 -3.22 1.78
CA GLY A 127 6.53 -3.31 0.33
C GLY A 127 5.44 -2.63 -0.49
N LEU A 128 4.19 -2.66 -0.03
CA LEU A 128 3.08 -1.99 -0.72
C LEU A 128 3.27 -0.47 -0.76
N PHE A 129 3.67 0.14 0.36
CA PHE A 129 3.92 1.58 0.42
C PHE A 129 5.16 1.97 -0.39
N VAL A 130 6.24 1.18 -0.28
CA VAL A 130 7.45 1.40 -1.08
C VAL A 130 7.12 1.32 -2.58
N ALA A 131 6.33 0.33 -3.00
CA ALA A 131 5.88 0.20 -4.38
C ALA A 131 5.08 1.43 -4.85
N ILE A 132 4.11 1.89 -4.05
CA ILE A 132 3.30 3.07 -4.38
C ILE A 132 4.18 4.31 -4.48
N ILE A 133 5.00 4.60 -3.47
CA ILE A 133 5.85 5.80 -3.41
C ILE A 133 6.82 5.79 -4.60
N LEU A 134 7.51 4.68 -4.84
CA LEU A 134 8.50 4.57 -5.90
C LEU A 134 7.86 4.70 -7.29
N SER A 135 6.70 4.07 -7.52
CA SER A 135 5.98 4.22 -8.79
C SER A 135 5.46 5.65 -9.01
N LEU A 136 5.03 6.35 -7.96
CA LEU A 136 4.62 7.75 -8.06
C LEU A 136 5.82 8.67 -8.33
N LEU A 137 6.96 8.45 -7.67
CA LEU A 137 8.21 9.17 -7.93
C LEU A 137 8.69 8.93 -9.36
N PHE A 138 8.55 7.71 -9.86
CA PHE A 138 8.89 7.37 -11.24
C PHE A 138 8.03 8.12 -12.26
N LEU A 139 6.71 8.11 -12.10
CA LEU A 139 5.80 8.85 -12.99
C LEU A 139 5.99 10.37 -12.88
N GLY A 140 6.19 10.88 -11.66
CA GLY A 140 6.44 12.30 -11.40
C GLY A 140 7.77 12.76 -11.98
N GLY A 141 8.82 11.94 -11.84
CA GLY A 141 10.14 12.18 -12.41
C GLY A 141 10.11 12.20 -13.94
N GLU A 142 9.41 11.26 -14.57
CA GLU A 142 9.23 11.25 -16.02
C GLU A 142 8.58 12.55 -16.51
N ALA A 143 7.49 12.97 -15.85
CA ALA A 143 6.79 14.20 -16.17
C ALA A 143 7.66 15.46 -15.94
N LEU A 144 8.51 15.45 -14.90
CA LEU A 144 9.44 16.54 -14.61
C LEU A 144 10.53 16.65 -15.69
N ILE A 145 11.15 15.53 -16.06
CA ILE A 145 12.19 15.50 -17.10
C ILE A 145 11.61 15.93 -18.45
N ALA A 146 10.43 15.45 -18.82
CA ALA A 146 9.75 15.87 -20.04
C ALA A 146 9.53 17.40 -20.10
N ARG A 147 9.18 18.01 -18.96
CA ARG A 147 9.01 19.48 -18.84
C ARG A 147 10.34 20.23 -18.92
N LEU A 148 11.37 19.76 -18.22
CA LEU A 148 12.67 20.42 -18.15
C LEU A 148 13.42 20.34 -19.49
N TRP A 149 13.40 19.17 -20.14
CA TRP A 149 14.18 18.90 -21.35
C TRP A 149 13.38 19.12 -22.64
N LYS A 150 12.12 19.61 -22.55
CA LYS A 150 11.20 19.84 -23.68
C LYS A 150 11.22 18.70 -24.70
N THR A 151 11.33 17.47 -24.22
CA THR A 151 11.56 16.32 -25.07
C THR A 151 10.26 15.93 -25.75
N GLY A 152 10.25 15.87 -27.09
CA GLY A 152 9.07 15.48 -27.86
C GLY A 152 8.72 13.98 -27.75
N SER A 153 9.60 13.16 -27.17
CA SER A 153 9.41 11.73 -26.93
C SER A 153 9.46 11.41 -25.43
N PRO A 154 8.60 10.52 -24.93
CA PRO A 154 8.63 10.06 -23.53
C PRO A 154 9.82 9.15 -23.21
N PHE A 155 10.50 8.60 -24.23
CA PHE A 155 11.53 7.58 -24.06
C PHE A 155 12.75 8.06 -23.23
N PRO A 156 13.32 9.26 -23.48
CA PRO A 156 14.42 9.77 -22.64
C PRO A 156 13.99 10.03 -21.20
N GLY A 157 12.76 10.51 -20.98
CA GLY A 157 12.21 10.74 -19.63
C GLY A 157 12.15 9.44 -18.81
N ILE A 158 11.71 8.35 -19.42
CA ILE A 158 11.65 7.02 -18.79
C ILE A 158 13.05 6.54 -18.39
N LEU A 159 14.01 6.57 -19.32
CA LEU A 159 15.36 6.06 -19.06
C LEU A 159 16.12 6.91 -18.04
N MET A 160 16.03 8.23 -18.16
CA MET A 160 16.71 9.14 -17.23
C MET A 160 16.11 9.03 -15.82
N THR A 161 14.78 8.98 -15.69
CA THR A 161 14.16 8.79 -14.37
C THR A 161 14.55 7.45 -13.76
N THR A 162 14.59 6.39 -14.58
CA THR A 162 15.08 5.08 -14.12
C THR A 162 16.51 5.18 -13.61
N GLY A 163 17.42 5.78 -14.37
CA GLY A 163 18.82 5.92 -13.98
C GLY A 163 19.00 6.75 -12.71
N ILE A 164 18.26 7.85 -12.56
CA ILE A 164 18.30 8.70 -11.37
C ILE A 164 17.80 7.94 -10.14
N LEU A 165 16.63 7.29 -10.23
CA LEU A 165 16.08 6.55 -9.09
C LEU A 165 16.96 5.34 -8.74
N ALA A 166 17.47 4.60 -9.73
CA ALA A 166 18.40 3.51 -9.49
C ALA A 166 19.69 4.00 -8.80
N GLY A 167 20.22 5.15 -9.23
CA GLY A 167 21.38 5.78 -8.58
C GLY A 167 21.11 6.20 -7.13
N ILE A 168 19.93 6.78 -6.85
CA ILE A 168 19.50 7.12 -5.48
C ILE A 168 19.38 5.86 -4.62
N LEU A 169 18.71 4.81 -5.14
CA LEU A 169 18.55 3.55 -4.41
C LEU A 169 19.90 2.89 -4.11
N LEU A 170 20.80 2.88 -5.08
CA LEU A 170 22.17 2.38 -4.89
C LEU A 170 22.93 3.20 -3.86
N PHE A 171 22.81 4.53 -3.90
CA PHE A 171 23.44 5.41 -2.91
C PHE A 171 22.91 5.13 -1.50
N LEU A 172 21.60 5.02 -1.31
CA LEU A 172 20.99 4.69 -0.02
C LEU A 172 21.46 3.33 0.50
N PHE A 173 21.53 2.33 -0.39
CA PHE A 173 22.07 1.02 -0.08
C PHE A 173 23.52 1.08 0.40
N LEU A 174 24.38 1.86 -0.27
CA LEU A 174 25.79 2.05 0.13
C LEU A 174 25.94 2.74 1.49
N GLN A 175 24.94 3.50 1.93
CA GLN A 175 24.89 4.10 3.28
C GLN A 175 24.29 3.16 4.33
N GLY A 176 23.88 1.94 3.95
CA GLY A 176 23.18 1.01 4.85
C GLY A 176 21.76 1.44 5.21
N ILE A 177 21.13 2.32 4.41
CA ILE A 177 19.77 2.81 4.66
C ILE A 177 18.76 1.96 3.90
N SER A 178 17.94 1.22 4.64
CA SER A 178 16.81 0.46 4.13
C SER A 178 15.64 1.39 3.75
N VAL A 179 15.23 1.36 2.48
CA VAL A 179 14.07 2.14 2.00
C VAL A 179 12.77 1.64 2.65
N HIS A 180 12.68 0.35 2.96
CA HIS A 180 11.51 -0.25 3.61
C HIS A 180 11.38 0.23 5.06
N ASP A 181 12.48 0.40 5.78
CA ASP A 181 12.45 0.92 7.16
C ASP A 181 12.11 2.40 7.20
N VAL A 182 12.66 3.19 6.27
CA VAL A 182 12.29 4.60 6.13
C VAL A 182 10.80 4.72 5.78
N ALA A 183 10.30 3.91 4.85
CA ALA A 183 8.87 3.90 4.51
C ALA A 183 8.00 3.51 5.72
N ASN A 184 8.38 2.47 6.46
CA ASN A 184 7.69 2.08 7.69
C ASN A 184 7.67 3.22 8.72
N PHE A 185 8.79 3.92 8.91
CA PHE A 185 8.87 5.06 9.82
C PHE A 185 7.92 6.19 9.40
N LEU A 186 7.85 6.50 8.11
CA LEU A 186 6.94 7.54 7.58
C LEU A 186 5.47 7.14 7.67
N VAL A 187 5.16 5.85 7.54
CA VAL A 187 3.79 5.32 7.54
C VAL A 187 3.24 5.12 8.96
N LYS A 188 4.08 4.81 9.95
CA LYS A 188 3.69 4.64 11.36
C LYS A 188 2.77 5.74 11.93
N PRO A 189 3.06 7.05 11.79
CA PRO A 189 2.16 8.09 12.30
C PRO A 189 0.82 8.11 11.57
N LEU A 190 0.81 7.80 10.27
CA LEU A 190 -0.41 7.72 9.46
C LEU A 190 -1.27 6.52 9.88
N LEU A 191 -0.66 5.39 10.21
CA LEU A 191 -1.36 4.22 10.77
C LEU A 191 -2.01 4.55 12.11
N ARG A 192 -1.28 5.21 13.02
CA ARG A 192 -1.83 5.62 14.32
C ARG A 192 -3.02 6.57 14.19
N ALA A 193 -2.95 7.52 13.27
CA ALA A 193 -4.08 8.41 12.98
C ALA A 193 -5.26 7.62 12.37
N GLY A 194 -4.95 6.72 11.43
CA GLY A 194 -5.88 5.86 10.73
C GLY A 194 -6.67 4.89 11.61
N ASP A 195 -6.08 4.49 12.74
CA ASP A 195 -6.67 3.55 13.69
C ASP A 195 -7.49 4.24 14.81
N SER A 196 -7.57 5.57 14.80
CA SER A 196 -8.33 6.28 15.83
C SER A 196 -9.86 6.20 15.59
N LEU A 197 -10.63 6.02 16.67
CA LEU A 197 -12.11 5.97 16.59
C LEU A 197 -12.72 7.18 15.87
N PRO A 198 -12.31 8.44 16.15
CA PRO A 198 -12.87 9.60 15.44
C PRO A 198 -12.60 9.55 13.93
N TRP A 199 -11.44 9.04 13.53
CA TRP A 199 -11.07 8.92 12.13
C TRP A 199 -11.92 7.90 11.39
N VAL A 200 -12.15 6.74 11.98
CA VAL A 200 -12.98 5.70 11.36
C VAL A 200 -14.44 6.13 11.28
N LEU A 201 -14.97 6.75 12.33
CA LEU A 201 -16.32 7.32 12.27
C LEU A 201 -16.44 8.38 11.16
N LEU A 202 -15.42 9.21 10.97
CA LEU A 202 -15.39 10.18 9.89
C LEU A 202 -15.38 9.49 8.51
N ILE A 203 -14.55 8.46 8.30
CA ILE A 203 -14.51 7.70 7.04
C ILE A 203 -15.86 7.04 6.77
N LEU A 204 -16.45 6.36 7.75
CA LEU A 204 -17.75 5.72 7.62
C LEU A 204 -18.84 6.74 7.30
N LEU A 205 -18.86 7.88 8.00
CA LEU A 205 -19.80 8.96 7.73
C LEU A 205 -19.67 9.48 6.29
N VAL A 206 -18.44 9.74 5.83
CA VAL A 206 -18.18 10.20 4.45
C VAL A 206 -18.61 9.13 3.45
N MET A 207 -18.23 7.88 3.67
CA MET A 207 -18.54 6.78 2.76
C MET A 207 -20.04 6.54 2.66
N SER A 208 -20.75 6.47 3.79
CA SER A 208 -22.20 6.36 3.84
C SER A 208 -22.91 7.56 3.22
N SER A 209 -22.39 8.78 3.42
CA SER A 209 -22.95 9.98 2.78
C SER A 209 -22.82 9.94 1.26
N LEU A 210 -21.70 9.43 0.74
CA LEU A 210 -21.52 9.22 -0.71
C LEU A 210 -22.50 8.18 -1.25
N TRP A 211 -22.71 7.07 -0.53
CA TRP A 211 -23.71 6.06 -0.88
C TRP A 211 -25.13 6.63 -0.94
N LEU A 212 -25.51 7.49 0.01
CA LEU A 212 -26.81 8.19 0.00
C LEU A 212 -26.96 9.14 -1.19
N ALA A 213 -25.87 9.69 -1.69
CA ALA A 213 -25.84 10.52 -2.90
C ALA A 213 -25.80 9.70 -4.21
N GLY A 214 -25.85 8.37 -4.13
CA GLY A 214 -25.74 7.47 -5.30
C GLY A 214 -24.31 7.28 -5.81
N LEU A 215 -23.30 7.79 -5.08
CA LEU A 215 -21.88 7.62 -5.41
C LEU A 215 -21.32 6.39 -4.68
N HIS A 216 -20.53 5.58 -5.37
CA HIS A 216 -19.88 4.44 -4.74
C HIS A 216 -18.73 4.92 -3.84
N GLY A 217 -19.00 5.12 -2.54
CA GLY A 217 -18.06 5.73 -1.61
C GLY A 217 -16.71 5.01 -1.52
N ALA A 218 -16.70 3.68 -1.62
CA ALA A 218 -15.47 2.88 -1.69
C ALA A 218 -14.64 3.19 -2.95
N GLY A 219 -15.29 3.54 -4.06
CA GLY A 219 -14.64 3.96 -5.29
C GLY A 219 -13.98 5.33 -5.18
N ILE A 220 -14.53 6.25 -4.39
CA ILE A 220 -13.96 7.60 -4.23
C ILE A 220 -12.87 7.62 -3.16
N VAL A 221 -13.12 6.97 -2.02
CA VAL A 221 -12.25 7.05 -0.85
C VAL A 221 -11.18 5.94 -0.85
N GLY A 222 -11.45 4.81 -1.51
CA GLY A 222 -10.60 3.61 -1.49
C GLY A 222 -9.16 3.84 -1.92
N GLY A 223 -8.91 4.71 -2.90
CA GLY A 223 -7.54 5.02 -3.34
C GLY A 223 -6.65 5.60 -2.24
N ILE A 224 -7.24 6.23 -1.22
CA ILE A 224 -6.54 6.85 -0.08
C ILE A 224 -6.46 5.89 1.10
N ILE A 225 -7.59 5.26 1.44
CA ILE A 225 -7.71 4.49 2.68
C ILE A 225 -7.17 3.06 2.56
N THR A 226 -7.24 2.45 1.37
CA THR A 226 -6.86 1.03 1.20
C THR A 226 -5.39 0.78 1.53
N PRO A 227 -4.40 1.58 1.09
CA PRO A 227 -3.02 1.38 1.51
C PRO A 227 -2.85 1.40 3.03
N ILE A 228 -3.53 2.33 3.71
CA ILE A 228 -3.46 2.49 5.17
C ILE A 228 -4.01 1.24 5.87
N TYR A 229 -5.20 0.79 5.48
CA TYR A 229 -5.80 -0.40 6.05
C TYR A 229 -5.05 -1.70 5.72
N VAL A 230 -4.45 -1.80 4.53
CA VAL A 230 -3.64 -2.97 4.17
C VAL A 230 -2.36 -3.02 5.02
N ALA A 231 -1.72 -1.89 5.34
CA ALA A 231 -0.58 -1.91 6.27
C ALA A 231 -0.99 -2.19 7.72
N ALA A 232 -2.12 -1.66 8.18
CA ALA A 232 -2.66 -2.04 9.49
C ALA A 232 -2.92 -3.56 9.55
N LEU A 233 -3.50 -4.12 8.49
CA LEU A 233 -3.71 -5.56 8.34
C LEU A 233 -2.39 -6.35 8.35
N GLN A 234 -1.35 -5.88 7.65
CA GLN A 234 -0.02 -6.49 7.68
C GLN A 234 0.54 -6.57 9.10
N THR A 235 0.39 -5.50 9.89
CA THR A 235 0.86 -5.49 11.28
C THR A 235 0.10 -6.49 12.16
N ASN A 236 -1.21 -6.60 12.00
CA ASN A 236 -2.01 -7.56 12.77
C ASN A 236 -1.71 -9.00 12.38
N VAL A 237 -1.59 -9.28 11.08
CA VAL A 237 -1.28 -10.64 10.60
C VAL A 237 0.10 -11.08 11.08
N ALA A 238 1.07 -10.16 11.08
CA ALA A 238 2.41 -10.43 11.61
C ALA A 238 2.37 -10.73 13.12
N ALA A 239 1.71 -9.89 13.94
CA ALA A 239 1.56 -10.12 15.38
C ALA A 239 0.85 -11.44 15.67
N HIS A 240 -0.26 -11.72 14.99
CA HIS A 240 -0.99 -12.97 15.14
C HIS A 240 -0.14 -14.19 14.77
N SER A 241 0.70 -14.11 13.73
CA SER A 241 1.60 -15.21 13.35
C SER A 241 2.69 -15.50 14.40
N LEU A 242 2.95 -14.54 15.29
CA LEU A 242 3.86 -14.65 16.42
C LEU A 242 3.13 -14.96 17.74
N HIS A 243 1.81 -15.18 17.69
CA HIS A 243 0.94 -15.35 18.86
C HIS A 243 0.98 -14.13 19.81
N GLU A 244 1.22 -12.95 19.26
CA GLU A 244 1.23 -11.68 19.97
C GLU A 244 -0.14 -10.97 19.83
N PRO A 245 -0.53 -10.12 20.80
CA PRO A 245 -1.74 -9.33 20.69
C PRO A 245 -1.68 -8.39 19.48
N THR A 246 -2.78 -8.31 18.74
CA THR A 246 -2.90 -7.42 17.58
C THR A 246 -3.05 -5.96 18.01
N GLY A 247 -2.38 -5.06 17.29
CA GLY A 247 -2.25 -3.66 17.69
C GLY A 247 -3.27 -2.71 17.06
N SER A 248 -3.83 -3.05 15.88
CA SER A 248 -4.75 -2.17 15.16
C SER A 248 -6.19 -2.71 15.18
N PHE A 249 -7.09 -2.01 15.83
CA PHE A 249 -8.48 -2.48 15.99
C PHE A 249 -9.24 -2.53 14.66
N TRP A 250 -8.97 -1.59 13.75
CA TRP A 250 -9.81 -1.43 12.56
C TRP A 250 -9.38 -2.28 11.35
N ALA A 251 -8.14 -2.79 11.34
CA ALA A 251 -7.74 -3.75 10.32
C ALA A 251 -8.52 -5.07 10.41
N GLU A 252 -8.99 -5.42 11.61
CA GLU A 252 -9.87 -6.56 11.87
C GLU A 252 -11.33 -6.26 11.49
N ALA A 253 -11.80 -5.04 11.75
CA ALA A 253 -13.19 -4.64 11.46
C ALA A 253 -13.51 -4.48 9.96
N GLY A 254 -12.50 -4.34 9.10
CA GLY A 254 -12.65 -4.19 7.64
C GLY A 254 -13.05 -5.46 6.88
N GLY A 255 -13.30 -6.58 7.57
CA GLY A 255 -13.82 -7.83 6.97
C GLY A 255 -12.80 -8.68 6.22
N LEU A 256 -11.50 -8.41 6.36
CA LEU A 256 -10.42 -9.19 5.71
C LEU A 256 -9.83 -10.29 6.58
N LEU A 257 -10.14 -10.34 7.88
CA LEU A 257 -9.80 -11.45 8.78
C LEU A 257 -11.07 -12.11 9.31
N PRO A 258 -11.19 -13.45 9.23
CA PRO A 258 -12.39 -14.17 9.65
C PRO A 258 -12.39 -14.58 11.14
N PHE A 259 -11.59 -13.94 12.00
CA PHE A 259 -11.33 -14.43 13.37
C PHE A 259 -11.58 -13.38 14.46
N PRO A 260 -11.91 -13.86 15.68
CA PRO A 260 -12.55 -13.04 16.70
C PRO A 260 -11.59 -11.99 17.25
N ILE A 261 -12.20 -10.91 17.71
CA ILE A 261 -11.64 -9.89 18.59
C ILE A 261 -10.88 -10.60 19.72
N SER A 262 -9.55 -10.71 19.63
CA SER A 262 -8.71 -11.04 20.78
C SER A 262 -8.51 -9.78 21.62
N CYS A 263 -9.61 -9.11 21.97
CA CYS A 263 -9.61 -8.29 23.17
C CYS A 263 -9.71 -9.25 24.35
N CYS A 264 -8.76 -9.09 25.28
CA CYS A 264 -8.57 -9.85 26.51
C CYS A 264 -7.67 -11.08 26.38
N SER A 265 -6.36 -10.86 26.49
CA SER A 265 -5.60 -11.64 27.48
C SER A 265 -5.86 -10.99 28.86
N PRO A 266 -6.26 -11.75 29.90
CA PRO A 266 -6.41 -11.20 31.24
C PRO A 266 -5.02 -11.15 31.89
N ASP A 267 -4.28 -10.08 31.68
CA ASP A 267 -3.18 -9.72 32.57
C ASP A 267 -3.36 -8.27 33.06
N PRO A 268 -3.75 -8.05 34.33
CA PRO A 268 -4.03 -6.73 34.87
C PRO A 268 -2.77 -5.92 35.21
N GLU A 269 -1.56 -6.39 34.89
CA GLU A 269 -0.31 -5.75 35.34
C GLU A 269 0.53 -5.06 34.25
N ASN A 270 0.17 -5.13 32.96
CA ASN A 270 1.02 -4.57 31.89
C ASN A 270 0.36 -3.55 30.96
N SER A 271 -0.79 -3.01 31.33
CA SER A 271 -1.27 -1.76 30.73
C SER A 271 -0.47 -0.60 31.32
N VAL A 272 0.26 0.11 30.44
CA VAL A 272 1.12 1.30 30.65
C VAL A 272 2.62 0.97 30.59
N ASN A 273 3.15 1.00 29.37
CA ASN A 273 4.34 1.79 29.04
C ASN A 273 4.49 1.96 27.52
N TRP A 274 3.80 2.97 26.99
CA TRP A 274 4.10 3.54 25.67
C TRP A 274 5.23 4.56 25.83
N ALA A 275 6.44 4.13 26.19
CA ALA A 275 7.60 5.00 26.17
C ALA A 275 8.89 4.19 26.04
N VAL A 276 9.49 4.26 24.86
CA VAL A 276 10.90 4.54 24.51
C VAL A 276 11.12 4.05 23.07
#